data_AF-A0A959EYZ7-F1
#
_entry.id   AF-A0A959EYZ7-F1
#
_cell.length_a   1.000
_cell.length_b   1.000
_cell.length_c   1.000
_cell.angle_alpha   90.00
_cell.angle_beta   90.00
_cell.angle_gamma   90.00
#
_symmetry.space_group_name_H-M   'P 1'
#
loop_
_entity.id
_entity.type
_entity.pdbx_description
1 polymer ?
#
loop_
_entity_poly.entity_id
_entity_poly.type
_entity_poly.pdbx_seq_one_letter_code
_entity_poly.pdbx_strand_id
1 'polypeptide(L)'
;DKAGDVKDASLKAPPSTTGVIIDKQLFARAKKDKTQKAQEKDLITKLDDQHAIAVNELRTILVDKLLVLLKNRTSQGVKSIYNEVLIPKGTKFGQAILRDLEYATIDYSNWTDDAHANDLVARLLHNYSIKVNEEVGRYKREKFNISIGDELPAGVLKLAKVYMAKKRKLKVGDKLAGRHGNKGIVSRIVRIEDMPFLEDGTPVDIVLNPLGVPSRMNLGQIFETVLGWAGEKMGMKFFTPIFDGAKADEIENYIEDAGLPTLGQTYLHDGETGDRFHQQATVGVIYMLKLSHMVDD
;
A
#
# COMPACT_ATOMS: atom_id res chain seq x y z
N ASP A 1 51.89 -11.06 6.86
CA ASP A 1 50.89 -11.54 7.84
C ASP A 1 49.64 -10.67 8.02
N LYS A 2 48.90 -10.33 6.95
CA LYS A 2 47.53 -9.78 7.06
C LYS A 2 46.62 -10.28 5.93
N ALA A 3 46.72 -11.55 5.57
CA ALA A 3 45.65 -12.22 4.84
C ALA A 3 44.61 -12.65 5.89
N GLY A 4 43.80 -11.68 6.33
CA GLY A 4 42.66 -11.97 7.19
C GLY A 4 41.66 -12.79 6.39
N ASP A 5 41.34 -13.98 6.88
CA ASP A 5 40.33 -14.87 6.32
C ASP A 5 39.07 -14.09 5.96
N VAL A 6 38.73 -14.08 4.67
CA VAL A 6 37.45 -13.52 4.20
C VAL A 6 36.35 -14.45 4.72
N LYS A 7 35.74 -14.08 5.83
CA LYS A 7 34.67 -14.85 6.45
C LYS A 7 33.34 -14.51 5.76
N ASP A 8 32.70 -15.51 5.16
CA ASP A 8 31.35 -15.38 4.62
C ASP A 8 30.34 -15.29 5.77
N ALA A 9 29.69 -14.12 5.90
CA ALA A 9 28.63 -13.84 6.87
C ALA A 9 27.26 -13.72 6.20
N SER A 10 27.10 -14.27 4.99
CA SER A 10 25.85 -14.16 4.23
C SER A 10 24.71 -14.92 4.90
N LEU A 11 23.53 -14.30 4.92
CA LEU A 11 22.29 -14.97 5.30
C LEU A 11 21.96 -16.03 4.26
N LYS A 12 21.80 -17.28 4.68
CA LYS A 12 21.39 -18.39 3.80
C LYS A 12 19.90 -18.68 3.97
N ALA A 13 19.21 -18.86 2.85
CA ALA A 13 17.83 -19.31 2.88
C ALA A 13 17.77 -20.73 3.47
N PRO A 14 16.82 -21.02 4.39
CA PRO A 14 16.61 -22.38 4.88
C PRO A 14 16.31 -23.36 3.75
N PRO A 15 16.70 -24.64 3.89
CA PRO A 15 16.33 -25.68 2.93
C PRO A 15 14.80 -25.74 2.80
N SER A 16 14.29 -25.95 1.57
CA SER A 16 12.86 -25.93 1.22
C SER A 16 12.21 -24.55 1.07
N THR A 17 12.97 -23.45 1.13
CA THR A 17 12.42 -22.12 0.81
C THR A 17 12.19 -21.98 -0.68
N THR A 18 10.92 -21.90 -1.09
CA THR A 18 10.51 -21.64 -2.48
C THR A 18 9.92 -20.24 -2.61
N GLY A 19 10.33 -19.49 -3.62
CA GLY A 19 9.80 -18.16 -3.92
C GLY A 19 10.27 -17.66 -5.28
N VAL A 20 9.74 -16.51 -5.68
CA VAL A 20 10.15 -15.81 -6.91
C VAL A 20 11.09 -14.69 -6.50
N ILE A 21 12.26 -14.62 -7.15
CA ILE A 21 13.17 -13.49 -6.98
C ILE A 21 12.55 -12.29 -7.68
N ILE A 22 12.25 -11.24 -6.91
CA ILE A 22 11.67 -10.00 -7.43
C ILE A 22 12.78 -9.05 -7.87
N ASP A 23 13.85 -8.96 -7.08
CA ASP A 23 14.93 -8.02 -7.32
C ASP A 23 16.27 -8.53 -6.76
N LYS A 24 17.35 -8.06 -7.36
CA LYS A 24 18.73 -8.35 -6.95
C LYS A 24 19.56 -7.07 -7.01
N GLN A 25 20.22 -6.75 -5.91
CA GLN A 25 21.03 -5.56 -5.79
C GLN A 25 22.42 -5.95 -5.26
N LEU A 26 23.47 -5.50 -5.94
CA LEU A 26 24.85 -5.72 -5.52
C LEU A 26 25.47 -4.39 -5.12
N PHE A 27 25.73 -4.25 -3.83
CA PHE A 27 26.35 -3.07 -3.25
C PHE A 27 27.85 -3.30 -3.12
N ALA A 28 28.65 -2.34 -3.54
CA ALA A 28 30.11 -2.39 -3.43
C ALA A 28 30.68 -1.00 -3.18
N ARG A 29 31.68 -0.91 -2.30
CA ARG A 29 32.46 0.32 -2.16
C ARG A 29 33.17 0.60 -3.48
N ALA A 30 33.14 1.85 -3.94
CA ALA A 30 33.82 2.26 -5.15
C ALA A 30 35.33 1.98 -5.05
N LYS A 31 35.88 1.20 -5.99
CA LYS A 31 37.34 1.03 -6.11
C LYS A 31 37.87 2.16 -6.98
N LYS A 32 38.84 2.92 -6.46
CA LYS A 32 39.39 4.10 -7.17
C LYS A 32 40.45 3.70 -8.22
N ASP A 33 40.11 2.83 -9.16
CA ASP A 33 40.97 2.50 -10.31
C ASP A 33 40.89 3.60 -11.39
N LYS A 34 41.99 3.83 -12.14
CA LYS A 34 42.06 4.89 -13.18
C LYS A 34 40.93 4.78 -14.22
N THR A 35 40.57 3.56 -14.62
CA THR A 35 39.51 3.31 -15.60
C THR A 35 38.11 3.59 -15.04
N GLN A 36 37.87 3.27 -13.77
CA GLN A 36 36.57 3.51 -13.13
C GLN A 36 36.33 5.00 -12.89
N LYS A 37 37.37 5.79 -12.58
CA LYS A 37 37.25 7.26 -12.47
C LYS A 37 36.84 7.93 -13.79
N ALA A 38 37.29 7.40 -14.93
CA ALA A 38 36.90 7.93 -16.24
C ALA A 38 35.42 7.64 -16.53
N GLN A 39 34.95 6.43 -16.20
CA GLN A 39 33.55 6.03 -16.33
C GLN A 39 32.63 6.80 -15.36
N GLU A 40 33.06 7.02 -14.12
CA GLU A 40 32.35 7.83 -13.13
C GLU A 40 32.13 9.25 -13.64
N LYS A 41 33.17 9.88 -14.20
CA LYS A 41 33.07 11.22 -14.78
C LYS A 41 32.10 11.27 -15.96
N ASP A 42 32.10 10.27 -16.83
CA ASP A 42 31.16 10.18 -17.96
C ASP A 42 29.71 10.05 -17.46
N LEU A 43 29.47 9.21 -16.44
CA LEU A 43 28.15 9.03 -15.83
C LEU A 43 27.66 10.31 -15.14
N ILE A 44 28.52 11.02 -14.42
CA ILE A 44 28.18 12.31 -13.80
C ILE A 44 27.83 13.33 -14.87
N THR A 45 28.59 13.39 -15.97
CA THR A 45 28.32 14.33 -17.07
C THR A 45 26.95 14.05 -17.70
N LYS A 46 26.64 12.78 -17.99
CA LYS A 46 25.32 12.36 -18.49
C LYS A 46 24.19 12.71 -17.51
N LEU A 47 24.43 12.54 -16.20
CA LEU A 47 23.45 12.87 -15.18
C LEU A 47 23.23 14.39 -15.06
N ASP A 48 24.31 15.18 -15.17
CA ASP A 48 24.25 16.65 -15.20
C ASP A 48 23.44 17.13 -16.42
N ASP A 49 23.66 16.54 -17.60
CA ASP A 49 22.89 16.84 -18.82
C ASP A 49 21.40 16.46 -18.67
N GLN A 50 21.11 15.27 -18.14
CA GLN A 50 19.74 14.83 -17.89
C GLN A 50 19.00 15.73 -16.90
N HIS A 51 19.68 16.16 -15.83
CA HIS A 51 19.12 17.10 -14.87
C HIS A 51 18.83 18.46 -15.52
N ALA A 52 19.75 18.97 -16.34
CA ALA A 52 19.55 20.23 -17.05
C ALA A 52 18.35 20.16 -18.01
N ILE A 53 18.18 19.04 -18.73
CA ILE A 53 17.03 18.81 -19.61
C ILE A 53 15.73 18.79 -18.80
N ALA A 54 15.65 17.98 -17.74
CA ALA A 54 14.43 17.84 -16.92
C ALA A 54 14.02 19.17 -16.26
N VAL A 55 14.97 19.95 -15.75
CA VAL A 55 14.69 21.27 -15.17
C VAL A 55 14.20 22.25 -16.24
N ASN A 56 14.79 22.21 -17.45
CA ASN A 56 14.36 23.07 -18.56
C ASN A 56 12.96 22.68 -19.08
N GLU A 57 12.63 21.39 -19.13
CA GLU A 57 11.27 20.92 -19.45
C GLU A 57 10.24 21.41 -18.43
N LEU A 58 10.52 21.24 -17.13
CA LEU A 58 9.66 21.78 -16.06
C LEU A 58 9.49 23.29 -16.18
N ARG A 59 10.58 24.02 -16.47
CA ARG A 59 10.55 25.48 -16.66
C ARG A 59 9.71 25.87 -17.88
N THR A 60 9.81 25.13 -18.98
CA THR A 60 9.02 25.37 -20.20
C THR A 60 7.54 25.19 -19.91
N ILE A 61 7.15 24.10 -19.24
CA ILE A 61 5.77 23.83 -18.84
C ILE A 61 5.23 24.94 -17.91
N LEU A 62 6.06 25.42 -16.98
CA LEU A 62 5.70 26.53 -16.10
C LEU A 62 5.43 27.81 -16.90
N VAL A 63 6.36 28.19 -17.79
CA VAL A 63 6.24 29.42 -18.60
C VAL A 63 5.00 29.36 -19.49
N ASP A 64 4.72 28.23 -20.14
CA ASP A 64 3.53 28.07 -20.98
C ASP A 64 2.24 28.24 -20.18
N LYS A 65 2.16 27.65 -18.98
CA LYS A 65 1.00 27.81 -18.10
C LYS A 65 0.87 29.23 -17.56
N LEU A 66 1.99 29.88 -17.20
CA LEU A 66 1.99 31.28 -16.76
C LEU A 66 1.54 32.23 -17.88
N LEU A 67 1.94 32.00 -19.13
CA LEU A 67 1.50 32.79 -20.27
C LEU A 67 -0.02 32.71 -20.47
N VAL A 68 -0.61 31.53 -20.25
CA VAL A 68 -2.08 31.36 -20.30
C VAL A 68 -2.77 32.12 -19.16
N LEU A 69 -2.27 31.99 -17.93
CA LEU A 69 -2.85 32.64 -16.75
C LEU A 69 -2.71 34.17 -16.76
N LEU A 70 -1.61 34.68 -17.32
CA LEU A 70 -1.24 36.10 -17.35
C LEU A 70 -1.64 36.81 -18.66
N LYS A 71 -2.37 36.12 -19.55
CA LYS A 71 -2.78 36.67 -20.85
C LYS A 71 -3.61 37.95 -20.67
N ASN A 72 -3.23 39.01 -21.38
CA ASN A 72 -3.84 40.35 -21.35
C ASN A 72 -3.76 41.09 -20.00
N ARG A 73 -2.91 40.64 -19.07
CA ARG A 73 -2.73 41.28 -17.76
C ARG A 73 -1.40 42.02 -17.68
N THR A 74 -1.37 43.08 -16.88
CA THR A 74 -0.17 43.87 -16.62
C THR A 74 0.39 43.56 -15.24
N SER A 75 1.72 43.53 -15.13
CA SER A 75 2.42 43.33 -13.85
C SER A 75 2.06 44.43 -12.85
N GLN A 76 1.75 44.04 -11.62
CA GLN A 76 1.63 44.98 -10.48
C GLN A 76 2.96 45.22 -9.75
N GLY A 77 4.06 44.65 -10.26
CA GLY A 77 5.37 44.71 -9.64
C GLY A 77 5.74 43.37 -9.03
N VAL A 78 6.31 42.46 -9.82
CA VAL A 78 6.76 41.15 -9.32
C VAL A 78 8.06 41.32 -8.55
N LYS A 79 8.12 40.76 -7.36
CA LYS A 79 9.25 40.91 -6.45
C LYS A 79 9.89 39.56 -6.12
N SER A 80 11.16 39.62 -5.71
CA SER A 80 11.81 38.54 -4.99
C SER A 80 11.36 38.51 -3.52
N ILE A 81 11.58 37.37 -2.84
CA ILE A 81 11.49 37.21 -1.39
C ILE A 81 12.34 38.27 -0.66
N TYR A 82 13.43 38.74 -1.28
CA TYR A 82 14.27 39.83 -0.77
C TYR A 82 13.75 41.24 -1.10
N ASN A 83 12.51 41.35 -1.59
CA ASN A 83 11.83 42.60 -1.96
C ASN A 83 12.51 43.37 -3.12
N GLU A 84 13.40 42.72 -3.87
CA GLU A 84 13.95 43.23 -5.13
C GLU A 84 12.89 43.15 -6.23
N VAL A 85 12.77 44.21 -7.04
CA VAL A 85 11.78 44.27 -8.12
C VAL A 85 12.31 43.57 -9.36
N LEU A 86 11.75 42.41 -9.69
CA LEU A 86 12.14 41.60 -10.85
C LEU A 86 11.38 42.04 -12.11
N ILE A 87 10.10 42.39 -11.99
CA ILE A 87 9.30 42.94 -13.09
C ILE A 87 8.65 44.24 -12.64
N PRO A 88 8.95 45.39 -13.27
CA PRO A 88 8.32 46.66 -12.95
C PRO A 88 6.79 46.63 -13.10
N LYS A 89 6.13 47.57 -12.42
CA LYS A 89 4.69 47.77 -12.54
C LYS A 89 4.35 48.33 -13.93
N GLY A 90 3.31 47.78 -14.56
CA GLY A 90 2.82 48.19 -15.89
C GLY A 90 3.45 47.43 -17.07
N THR A 91 4.44 46.57 -16.84
CA THR A 91 5.04 45.74 -17.91
C THR A 91 4.12 44.57 -18.27
N LYS A 92 4.03 44.24 -19.56
CA LYS A 92 3.34 43.04 -20.06
C LYS A 92 4.22 41.81 -19.88
N PHE A 93 3.63 40.68 -19.49
CA PHE A 93 4.36 39.42 -19.33
C PHE A 93 4.70 38.82 -20.69
N GLY A 94 6.00 38.84 -21.05
CA GLY A 94 6.53 38.19 -22.24
C GLY A 94 7.20 36.86 -21.92
N GLN A 95 7.26 35.94 -22.89
CA GLN A 95 7.89 34.62 -22.72
C GLN A 95 9.37 34.73 -22.34
N ALA A 96 10.11 35.68 -22.96
CA ALA A 96 11.51 35.91 -22.65
C ALA A 96 11.72 36.40 -21.21
N ILE A 97 10.87 37.32 -20.75
CA ILE A 97 10.94 37.87 -19.38
C ILE A 97 10.68 36.75 -18.37
N LEU A 98 9.64 35.96 -18.57
CA LEU A 98 9.29 34.85 -17.66
C LEU A 98 10.39 33.78 -17.62
N ARG A 99 11.06 33.50 -18.74
CA ARG A 99 12.11 32.47 -18.81
C ARG A 99 13.39 32.86 -18.04
N ASP A 100 13.71 34.14 -17.99
CA ASP A 100 14.89 34.67 -17.28
C ASP A 100 14.68 34.83 -15.76
N LEU A 101 13.45 34.65 -15.26
CA LEU A 101 13.17 34.75 -13.83
C LEU A 101 13.75 33.58 -13.04
N GLU A 102 14.32 33.90 -11.89
CA GLU A 102 14.70 32.92 -10.89
C GLU A 102 13.52 32.59 -9.97
N TYR A 103 12.77 31.54 -10.32
CA TYR A 103 11.58 31.11 -9.58
C TYR A 103 11.85 30.55 -8.17
N ALA A 104 13.11 30.32 -7.80
CA ALA A 104 13.47 29.83 -6.46
C ALA A 104 13.33 30.91 -5.39
N THR A 105 13.53 32.18 -5.76
CA THR A 105 13.57 33.31 -4.86
C THR A 105 12.45 34.31 -5.12
N ILE A 106 11.41 33.92 -5.86
CA ILE A 106 10.31 34.80 -6.27
C ILE A 106 9.18 34.83 -5.23
N ASP A 107 8.59 36.00 -5.00
CA ASP A 107 7.36 36.12 -4.22
C ASP A 107 6.17 35.67 -5.08
N TYR A 108 5.25 34.93 -4.48
CA TYR A 108 4.07 34.39 -5.16
C TYR A 108 2.89 35.38 -5.14
N SER A 109 3.01 36.47 -4.37
CA SER A 109 1.91 37.39 -4.13
C SER A 109 1.82 38.52 -5.17
N ASN A 110 0.59 38.94 -5.47
CA ASN A 110 0.26 40.21 -6.17
C ASN A 110 0.93 40.44 -7.53
N TRP A 111 0.98 39.41 -8.39
CA TRP A 111 1.53 39.57 -9.75
C TRP A 111 0.62 40.42 -10.65
N THR A 112 -0.70 40.31 -10.46
CA THR A 112 -1.72 40.99 -11.26
C THR A 112 -2.74 41.72 -10.38
N ASP A 113 -3.65 42.44 -11.02
CA ASP A 113 -4.75 43.20 -10.42
C ASP A 113 -5.94 42.36 -9.96
N ASP A 114 -6.06 41.10 -10.40
CA ASP A 114 -7.16 40.20 -10.01
C ASP A 114 -6.72 39.08 -9.06
N ALA A 115 -7.45 38.96 -7.96
CA ALA A 115 -7.21 38.03 -6.87
C ALA A 115 -7.30 36.56 -7.30
N HIS A 116 -8.22 36.21 -8.20
CA HIS A 116 -8.41 34.83 -8.63
C HIS A 116 -7.21 34.32 -9.44
N ALA A 117 -6.69 35.13 -10.37
CA ALA A 117 -5.48 34.76 -11.10
C ALA A 117 -4.25 34.71 -10.19
N ASN A 118 -4.14 35.59 -9.20
CA ASN A 118 -3.03 35.56 -8.25
C ASN A 118 -3.05 34.26 -7.41
N ASP A 119 -4.21 33.76 -6.99
CA ASP A 119 -4.32 32.44 -6.32
C ASP A 119 -3.89 31.29 -7.25
N LEU A 120 -4.34 31.29 -8.51
CA LEU A 120 -3.92 30.28 -9.49
C LEU A 120 -2.41 30.32 -9.80
N VAL A 121 -1.83 31.51 -9.91
CA VAL A 121 -0.39 31.71 -10.11
C VAL A 121 0.39 31.22 -8.90
N ALA A 122 -0.05 31.55 -7.67
CA ALA A 122 0.58 31.10 -6.44
C ALA A 122 0.56 29.56 -6.33
N ARG A 123 -0.58 28.92 -6.63
CA ARG A 123 -0.69 27.45 -6.68
C ARG A 123 0.23 26.83 -7.73
N LEU A 124 0.30 27.43 -8.92
CA LEU A 124 1.17 26.95 -9.99
C LEU A 124 2.65 27.03 -9.60
N LEU A 125 3.09 28.16 -9.04
CA LEU A 125 4.45 28.37 -8.57
C LEU A 125 4.81 27.41 -7.42
N HIS A 126 3.88 27.19 -6.48
CA HIS A 126 4.05 26.22 -5.40
C HIS A 126 4.23 24.79 -5.94
N ASN A 127 3.37 24.36 -6.86
CA ASN A 127 3.46 23.04 -7.49
C ASN A 127 4.77 22.86 -8.28
N TYR A 128 5.21 23.90 -8.99
CA TYR A 128 6.50 23.89 -9.69
C TYR A 128 7.67 23.78 -8.71
N SER A 129 7.65 24.53 -7.61
CA SER A 129 8.68 24.47 -6.56
C SER A 129 8.81 23.05 -5.98
N ILE A 130 7.68 22.39 -5.70
CA ILE A 130 7.68 20.98 -5.25
C ILE A 130 8.37 20.09 -6.29
N LYS A 131 7.99 20.20 -7.57
CA LYS A 131 8.54 19.35 -8.64
C LYS A 131 10.03 19.58 -8.89
N VAL A 132 10.50 20.83 -8.88
CA VAL A 132 11.92 21.13 -8.99
C VAL A 132 12.69 20.59 -7.80
N ASN A 133 12.16 20.72 -6.57
CA ASN A 133 12.81 20.17 -5.39
C ASN A 133 12.88 18.63 -5.41
N GLU A 134 11.84 17.95 -5.91
CA GLU A 134 11.87 16.50 -6.14
C GLU A 134 12.98 16.09 -7.12
N GLU A 135 13.08 16.78 -8.25
CA GLU A 135 14.11 16.55 -9.28
C GLU A 135 15.53 16.83 -8.77
N VAL A 136 15.73 17.95 -8.07
CA VAL A 136 17.01 18.29 -7.43
C VAL A 136 17.37 17.25 -6.38
N GLY A 137 16.38 16.77 -5.61
CA GLY A 137 16.57 15.70 -4.63
C GLY A 137 16.93 14.35 -5.26
N ARG A 138 16.34 14.00 -6.42
CA ARG A 138 16.74 12.82 -7.19
C ARG A 138 18.18 12.96 -7.69
N TYR A 139 18.48 14.07 -8.36
CA TYR A 139 19.79 14.38 -8.92
C TYR A 139 20.91 14.32 -7.87
N LYS A 140 20.72 14.98 -6.72
CA LYS A 140 21.70 14.96 -5.62
C LYS A 140 21.94 13.54 -5.09
N ARG A 141 20.88 12.72 -4.93
CA ARG A 141 21.00 11.33 -4.47
C ARG A 141 21.75 10.47 -5.48
N GLU A 142 21.41 10.55 -6.76
CA GLU A 142 22.08 9.79 -7.82
C GLU A 142 23.54 10.21 -7.97
N LYS A 143 23.83 11.51 -7.96
CA LYS A 143 25.20 12.04 -8.04
C LYS A 143 26.04 11.62 -6.83
N PHE A 144 25.45 11.63 -5.63
CA PHE A 144 26.10 11.14 -4.41
C PHE A 144 26.38 9.64 -4.48
N ASN A 145 25.40 8.84 -4.91
CA ASN A 145 25.56 7.39 -5.08
C ASN A 145 26.64 7.04 -6.11
N ILE A 146 26.74 7.78 -7.22
CA ILE A 146 27.80 7.57 -8.23
C ILE A 146 29.17 7.96 -7.65
N SER A 147 29.25 9.04 -6.89
CA SER A 147 30.52 9.60 -6.39
C SER A 147 31.13 8.84 -5.21
N ILE A 148 30.29 8.43 -4.24
CA ILE A 148 30.75 7.75 -3.02
C ILE A 148 30.63 6.22 -3.16
N GLY A 149 29.72 5.75 -4.00
CA GLY A 149 29.29 4.36 -4.02
C GLY A 149 28.41 4.04 -2.82
N ASP A 150 28.22 2.75 -2.54
CA ASP A 150 27.34 2.31 -1.46
C ASP A 150 28.05 2.33 -0.11
N GLU A 151 27.37 2.87 0.91
CA GLU A 151 27.85 2.81 2.29
C GLU A 151 27.65 1.39 2.84
N LEU A 152 28.77 0.69 3.02
CA LEU A 152 28.81 -0.66 3.60
C LEU A 152 29.33 -0.63 5.04
N PRO A 153 28.79 -1.46 5.96
CA PRO A 153 29.33 -1.62 7.31
C PRO A 153 30.85 -1.89 7.32
N ALA A 154 31.54 -1.46 8.37
CA ALA A 154 32.98 -1.69 8.51
C ALA A 154 33.31 -3.19 8.41
N GLY A 155 34.28 -3.55 7.56
CA GLY A 155 34.67 -4.93 7.30
C GLY A 155 33.93 -5.63 6.15
N VAL A 156 32.86 -5.03 5.59
CA VAL A 156 32.13 -5.60 4.46
C VAL A 156 32.64 -5.02 3.13
N LEU A 157 33.15 -5.87 2.24
CA LEU A 157 33.67 -5.47 0.93
C LEU A 157 32.56 -5.33 -0.12
N LYS A 158 31.60 -6.25 -0.11
CA LYS A 158 30.44 -6.28 -1.00
C LYS A 158 29.24 -6.83 -0.23
N LEU A 159 28.05 -6.36 -0.57
CA LEU A 159 26.80 -6.86 -0.02
C LEU A 159 25.84 -7.18 -1.18
N ALA A 160 25.35 -8.41 -1.25
CA ALA A 160 24.30 -8.79 -2.19
C ALA A 160 22.97 -8.85 -1.44
N LYS A 161 21.98 -8.07 -1.87
CA LYS A 161 20.60 -8.20 -1.41
C LYS A 161 19.78 -8.87 -2.50
N VAL A 162 19.09 -9.94 -2.13
CA VAL A 162 18.18 -10.67 -3.01
C VAL A 162 16.80 -10.62 -2.38
N TYR A 163 15.86 -10.00 -3.07
CA TYR A 163 14.47 -9.90 -2.63
C TYR A 163 13.69 -11.07 -3.20
N MET A 164 13.10 -11.88 -2.32
CA MET A 164 12.32 -13.04 -2.70
C MET A 164 10.89 -12.91 -2.16
N ALA A 165 9.90 -13.00 -3.02
CA ALA A 165 8.50 -13.13 -2.61
C ALA A 165 8.09 -14.60 -2.55
N LYS A 166 7.32 -14.93 -1.51
CA LYS A 166 6.69 -16.23 -1.32
C LYS A 166 5.20 -16.02 -1.04
N LYS A 167 4.33 -16.55 -1.91
CA LYS A 167 2.89 -16.64 -1.63
C LYS A 167 2.63 -17.85 -0.76
N ARG A 168 2.17 -17.63 0.47
CA ARG A 168 1.85 -18.70 1.44
C ARG A 168 0.36 -19.05 1.36
N LYS A 169 0.05 -20.32 1.07
CA LYS A 169 -1.33 -20.86 1.11
C LYS A 169 -1.70 -21.29 2.54
N LEU A 170 -3.00 -21.47 2.81
CA LEU A 170 -3.47 -22.09 4.06
C LEU A 170 -3.02 -23.55 4.11
N LYS A 171 -2.52 -23.98 5.28
CA LYS A 171 -2.11 -25.36 5.53
C LYS A 171 -2.68 -25.86 6.86
N VAL A 172 -2.72 -27.18 7.00
CA VAL A 172 -2.94 -27.84 8.29
C VAL A 172 -1.86 -27.36 9.27
N GLY A 173 -2.28 -26.97 10.47
CA GLY A 173 -1.41 -26.34 11.47
C GLY A 173 -1.45 -24.81 11.48
N ASP A 174 -1.98 -24.16 10.44
CA ASP A 174 -2.15 -22.70 10.46
C ASP A 174 -3.21 -22.27 11.49
N LYS A 175 -3.00 -21.11 12.10
CA LYS A 175 -3.90 -20.57 13.12
C LYS A 175 -4.94 -19.63 12.52
N LEU A 176 -6.21 -19.92 12.78
CA LEU A 176 -7.35 -19.09 12.42
C LEU A 176 -8.03 -18.52 13.68
N ALA A 177 -8.73 -17.40 13.52
CA ALA A 177 -9.49 -16.78 14.59
C ALA A 177 -10.78 -16.15 14.07
N GLY A 178 -11.87 -16.25 14.82
CA GLY A 178 -13.04 -15.40 14.61
C GLY A 178 -12.93 -14.09 15.38
N ARG A 179 -13.87 -13.18 15.14
CA ARG A 179 -13.92 -11.85 15.80
C ARG A 179 -14.32 -11.92 17.27
N HIS A 180 -14.95 -13.01 17.70
CA HIS A 180 -15.45 -13.22 19.06
C HIS A 180 -14.45 -13.95 19.99
N GLY A 181 -13.15 -13.86 19.67
CA GLY A 181 -12.08 -14.43 20.50
C GLY A 181 -11.92 -15.95 20.38
N ASN A 182 -12.70 -16.61 19.54
CA ASN A 182 -12.51 -18.01 19.17
C ASN A 182 -11.25 -18.15 18.32
N LYS A 183 -10.25 -18.91 18.80
CA LYS A 183 -9.00 -19.19 18.09
C LYS A 183 -8.88 -20.70 17.93
N GLY A 184 -8.45 -21.12 16.75
CA GLY A 184 -8.29 -22.54 16.42
C GLY A 184 -7.11 -22.77 15.50
N ILE A 185 -6.68 -24.01 15.42
CA ILE A 185 -5.69 -24.48 14.46
C ILE A 185 -6.44 -25.28 13.40
N VAL A 186 -6.09 -25.12 12.12
CA VAL A 186 -6.64 -25.94 11.04
C VAL A 186 -6.18 -27.38 11.25
N SER A 187 -7.12 -28.27 11.58
CA SER A 187 -6.83 -29.69 11.84
C SER A 187 -6.79 -30.53 10.57
N ARG A 188 -7.72 -30.29 9.65
CA ARG A 188 -7.86 -31.06 8.40
C ARG A 188 -8.40 -30.16 7.30
N ILE A 189 -7.90 -30.35 6.08
CA ILE A 189 -8.46 -29.78 4.85
C ILE A 189 -8.99 -30.98 4.08
N VAL A 190 -10.31 -31.02 3.89
CA VAL A 190 -10.99 -32.08 3.14
C VAL A 190 -11.43 -31.58 1.78
N ARG A 191 -11.87 -32.49 0.92
CA ARG A 191 -12.44 -32.13 -0.37
C ARG A 191 -13.88 -31.66 -0.18
N ILE A 192 -14.41 -30.95 -1.17
CA ILE A 192 -15.74 -30.33 -1.06
C ILE A 192 -16.84 -31.39 -0.98
N GLU A 193 -16.67 -32.53 -1.64
CA GLU A 193 -17.61 -33.66 -1.61
C GLU A 193 -17.69 -34.35 -0.24
N ASP A 194 -16.65 -34.24 0.59
CA ASP A 194 -16.60 -34.88 1.91
C ASP A 194 -17.18 -33.94 3.00
N MET A 195 -17.60 -32.71 2.66
CA MET A 195 -18.13 -31.75 3.62
C MET A 195 -19.64 -31.92 3.82
N PRO A 196 -20.17 -31.66 5.04
CA PRO A 196 -21.60 -31.58 5.26
C PRO A 196 -22.26 -30.55 4.34
N PHE A 197 -23.45 -30.85 3.85
CA PHE A 197 -24.17 -29.99 2.92
C PHE A 197 -25.63 -29.78 3.30
N LEU A 198 -26.19 -28.65 2.85
CA LEU A 198 -27.59 -28.25 3.02
C LEU A 198 -28.52 -29.02 2.07
N GLU A 199 -29.83 -28.97 2.30
CA GLU A 199 -30.82 -29.65 1.43
C GLU A 199 -30.76 -29.21 -0.04
N ASP A 200 -30.27 -28.00 -0.31
CA ASP A 200 -30.06 -27.46 -1.65
C ASP A 200 -28.76 -27.95 -2.32
N GLY A 201 -27.96 -28.77 -1.63
CA GLY A 201 -26.67 -29.28 -2.09
C GLY A 201 -25.48 -28.39 -1.75
N THR A 202 -25.68 -27.24 -1.11
CA THR A 202 -24.59 -26.31 -0.78
C THR A 202 -23.73 -26.87 0.37
N PRO A 203 -22.43 -27.13 0.14
CA PRO A 203 -21.52 -27.61 1.18
C PRO A 203 -21.10 -26.48 2.11
N VAL A 204 -20.85 -26.81 3.38
CA VAL A 204 -20.29 -25.85 4.34
C VAL A 204 -18.77 -25.70 4.15
N ASP A 205 -18.24 -24.48 4.37
CA ASP A 205 -16.79 -24.23 4.22
C ASP A 205 -15.97 -24.61 5.46
N ILE A 206 -16.53 -24.40 6.66
CA ILE A 206 -15.83 -24.59 7.93
C ILE A 206 -16.79 -25.22 8.95
N VAL A 207 -16.33 -26.29 9.60
CA VAL A 207 -17.04 -26.92 10.73
C VAL A 207 -16.38 -26.47 12.03
N LEU A 208 -17.17 -25.88 12.93
CA LEU A 208 -16.71 -25.40 14.24
C LEU A 208 -17.29 -26.25 15.37
N ASN A 209 -16.52 -26.42 16.45
CA ASN A 209 -16.96 -27.17 17.61
C ASN A 209 -17.88 -26.30 18.50
N PRO A 210 -19.15 -26.71 18.75
CA PRO A 210 -20.10 -25.91 19.53
C PRO A 210 -19.76 -25.83 21.02
N LEU A 211 -18.98 -26.77 21.57
CA LEU A 211 -18.66 -26.82 23.01
C LEU A 211 -17.88 -25.59 23.50
N GLY A 212 -17.20 -24.89 22.58
CA GLY A 212 -16.45 -23.69 22.89
C GLY A 212 -17.32 -22.47 23.23
N VAL A 213 -18.60 -22.46 22.84
CA VAL A 213 -19.49 -21.31 23.00
C VAL A 213 -20.04 -21.20 24.43
N PRO A 214 -20.67 -22.25 25.01
CA PRO A 214 -21.19 -22.17 26.38
C PRO A 214 -20.09 -21.95 27.41
N SER A 215 -18.93 -22.59 27.22
CA SER A 215 -17.79 -22.47 28.15
C SER A 215 -17.17 -21.07 28.18
N ARG A 216 -17.20 -20.33 27.07
CA ARG A 216 -16.60 -18.98 26.97
C ARG A 216 -17.61 -17.85 26.99
N MET A 217 -18.91 -18.19 27.00
CA MET A 217 -20.04 -17.25 26.99
C MET A 217 -19.97 -16.19 25.87
N ASN A 218 -19.39 -16.54 24.72
CA ASN A 218 -19.27 -15.65 23.56
C ASN A 218 -20.38 -15.92 22.54
N LEU A 219 -21.64 -15.74 22.98
CA LEU A 219 -22.85 -15.96 22.18
C LEU A 219 -22.94 -15.07 20.93
N GLY A 220 -22.25 -13.92 20.93
CA GLY A 220 -22.19 -13.01 19.79
C GLY A 220 -21.79 -13.68 18.47
N GLN A 221 -20.98 -14.75 18.51
CA GLN A 221 -20.59 -15.48 17.31
C GLN A 221 -21.78 -16.19 16.64
N ILE A 222 -22.77 -16.64 17.43
CA ILE A 222 -23.97 -17.29 16.90
C ILE A 222 -24.82 -16.23 16.20
N PHE A 223 -25.05 -15.09 16.85
CA PHE A 223 -25.79 -13.98 16.26
C PHE A 223 -25.11 -13.43 14.99
N GLU A 224 -23.77 -13.29 14.99
CA GLU A 224 -23.01 -12.94 13.79
C GLU A 224 -23.24 -13.94 12.65
N THR A 225 -23.17 -15.25 12.96
CA THR A 225 -23.30 -16.33 11.99
C THR A 225 -24.67 -16.29 11.29
N VAL A 226 -25.74 -16.16 12.08
CA VAL A 226 -27.10 -16.22 11.55
C VAL A 226 -27.48 -14.91 10.84
N LEU A 227 -27.14 -13.75 11.41
CA LEU A 227 -27.38 -12.45 10.77
C LEU A 227 -26.54 -12.31 9.49
N GLY A 228 -25.32 -12.84 9.47
CA GLY A 228 -24.48 -12.89 8.27
C GLY A 228 -25.13 -13.69 7.14
N TRP A 229 -25.80 -14.79 7.46
CA TRP A 229 -26.53 -15.60 6.48
C TRP A 229 -27.74 -14.87 5.90
N ALA A 230 -28.53 -14.19 6.76
CA ALA A 230 -29.62 -13.33 6.30
C ALA A 230 -29.11 -12.22 5.37
N GLY A 231 -27.98 -11.60 5.74
CA GLY A 231 -27.34 -10.55 4.94
C GLY A 231 -26.90 -11.02 3.57
N GLU A 232 -26.29 -12.21 3.48
CA GLU A 232 -25.93 -12.83 2.21
C GLU A 232 -27.17 -13.08 1.34
N LYS A 233 -28.21 -13.72 1.90
CA LYS A 233 -29.42 -14.08 1.15
C LYS A 233 -30.19 -12.86 0.63
N MET A 234 -30.22 -11.78 1.39
CA MET A 234 -30.89 -10.55 1.01
C MET A 234 -29.97 -9.55 0.26
N GLY A 235 -28.69 -9.88 0.08
CA GLY A 235 -27.72 -8.99 -0.58
C GLY A 235 -27.42 -7.70 0.19
N MET A 236 -27.54 -7.72 1.52
CA MET A 236 -27.34 -6.55 2.39
C MET A 236 -26.13 -6.71 3.32
N LYS A 237 -25.63 -5.57 3.81
CA LYS A 237 -24.55 -5.52 4.79
C LYS A 237 -25.06 -4.89 6.07
N PHE A 238 -24.77 -5.52 7.19
CA PHE A 238 -25.14 -5.03 8.50
C PHE A 238 -24.00 -4.26 9.17
N PHE A 239 -24.38 -3.22 9.89
CA PHE A 239 -23.52 -2.48 10.81
C PHE A 239 -24.19 -2.49 12.18
N THR A 240 -23.50 -3.06 13.18
CA THR A 240 -23.96 -3.06 14.57
C THR A 240 -22.97 -2.26 15.42
N PRO A 241 -23.39 -1.16 16.05
CA PRO A 241 -22.58 -0.44 17.03
C PRO A 241 -22.18 -1.35 18.20
N ILE A 242 -21.07 -1.00 18.87
CA ILE A 242 -20.46 -1.83 19.92
C ILE A 242 -21.35 -1.90 21.19
N PHE A 243 -22.01 -0.80 21.55
CA PHE A 243 -22.79 -0.67 22.79
C PHE A 243 -24.29 -0.45 22.56
N ASP A 244 -24.71 -0.27 21.31
CA ASP A 244 -26.12 -0.11 20.91
C ASP A 244 -26.36 -0.99 19.69
N GLY A 245 -26.17 -2.30 19.91
CA GLY A 245 -26.21 -3.31 18.86
C GLY A 245 -27.62 -3.80 18.56
N ALA A 246 -27.74 -4.58 17.49
CA ALA A 246 -29.00 -5.21 17.11
C ALA A 246 -29.56 -6.09 18.24
N LYS A 247 -30.85 -5.94 18.51
CA LYS A 247 -31.57 -6.76 19.49
C LYS A 247 -31.93 -8.11 18.88
N ALA A 248 -32.21 -9.09 19.75
CA ALA A 248 -32.52 -10.46 19.31
C ALA A 248 -33.78 -10.53 18.43
N ASP A 249 -34.81 -9.77 18.75
CA ASP A 249 -36.05 -9.63 17.98
C ASP A 249 -35.81 -9.00 16.61
N GLU A 250 -34.96 -7.98 16.53
CA GLU A 250 -34.57 -7.38 15.25
C GLU A 250 -33.85 -8.38 14.35
N ILE A 251 -32.93 -9.16 14.92
CA ILE A 251 -32.20 -10.21 14.19
C ILE A 251 -33.17 -11.29 13.71
N GLU A 252 -34.11 -11.72 14.56
CA GLU A 252 -35.13 -12.71 14.21
C GLU A 252 -36.01 -12.25 13.05
N ASN A 253 -36.46 -11.00 13.05
CA ASN A 253 -37.22 -10.41 11.94
C ASN A 253 -36.43 -10.46 10.62
N TYR A 254 -35.13 -10.13 10.63
CA TYR A 254 -34.30 -10.23 9.41
C TYR A 254 -34.12 -11.67 8.92
N ILE A 255 -34.07 -12.64 9.82
CA ILE A 255 -33.98 -14.06 9.48
C ILE A 255 -35.28 -14.53 8.81
N GLU A 256 -36.43 -14.14 9.38
CA GLU A 256 -37.76 -14.42 8.82
C GLU A 256 -37.96 -13.76 7.46
N ASP A 257 -37.60 -12.48 7.32
CA ASP A 257 -37.66 -11.73 6.06
C ASP A 257 -36.76 -12.37 4.98
N ALA A 258 -35.60 -12.89 5.39
CA ALA A 258 -34.74 -13.66 4.51
C ALA A 258 -35.34 -15.04 4.18
N GLY A 259 -36.38 -15.52 4.86
CA GLY A 259 -36.94 -16.86 4.70
C GLY A 259 -35.93 -17.95 5.12
N LEU A 260 -35.17 -17.70 6.17
CA LEU A 260 -34.22 -18.64 6.76
C LEU A 260 -34.83 -19.31 8.00
N PRO A 261 -34.38 -20.52 8.38
CA PRO A 261 -34.82 -21.17 9.61
C PRO A 261 -34.46 -20.33 10.85
N THR A 262 -35.32 -20.36 11.87
CA THR A 262 -35.10 -19.66 13.14
C THR A 262 -33.73 -20.02 13.73
N LEU A 263 -32.96 -18.99 14.11
CA LEU A 263 -31.57 -19.11 14.60
C LEU A 263 -30.61 -19.86 13.64
N GLY A 264 -30.94 -19.93 12.35
CA GLY A 264 -30.15 -20.65 11.35
C GLY A 264 -30.06 -22.15 11.60
N GLN A 265 -30.98 -22.73 12.41
CA GLN A 265 -30.97 -24.14 12.73
C GLN A 265 -31.63 -24.95 11.61
N THR A 266 -30.84 -25.81 10.96
CA THR A 266 -31.32 -26.66 9.87
C THR A 266 -30.67 -28.03 9.90
N TYR A 267 -31.24 -28.97 9.16
CA TYR A 267 -30.62 -30.28 8.95
C TYR A 267 -29.51 -30.17 7.90
N LEU A 268 -28.44 -30.89 8.15
CA LEU A 268 -27.36 -31.12 7.19
C LEU A 268 -27.33 -32.59 6.81
N HIS A 269 -26.75 -32.88 5.66
CA HIS A 269 -26.44 -34.21 5.18
C HIS A 269 -24.93 -34.46 5.26
N ASP A 270 -24.54 -35.68 5.60
CA ASP A 270 -23.14 -36.11 5.62
C ASP A 270 -22.62 -36.23 4.17
N GLY A 271 -21.49 -35.58 3.87
CA GLY A 271 -20.87 -35.65 2.53
C GLY A 271 -20.34 -37.04 2.20
N GLU A 272 -19.93 -37.83 3.21
CA GLU A 272 -19.36 -39.16 2.98
C GLU A 272 -20.42 -40.24 2.72
N THR A 273 -21.59 -40.15 3.37
CA THR A 273 -22.65 -41.16 3.25
C THR A 273 -23.92 -40.68 2.53
N GLY A 274 -24.17 -39.37 2.51
CA GLY A 274 -25.43 -38.76 2.05
C GLY A 274 -26.56 -38.78 3.09
N ASP A 275 -26.36 -39.44 4.23
CA ASP A 275 -27.38 -39.54 5.26
C ASP A 275 -27.59 -38.21 5.98
N ARG A 276 -28.83 -37.94 6.39
CA ARG A 276 -29.16 -36.74 7.17
C ARG A 276 -28.70 -36.90 8.61
N PHE A 277 -28.08 -35.87 9.20
CA PHE A 277 -27.76 -35.87 10.63
C PHE A 277 -29.04 -35.94 11.50
N HIS A 278 -28.91 -36.56 12.67
CA HIS A 278 -30.03 -36.73 13.60
C HIS A 278 -30.50 -35.43 14.26
N GLN A 279 -29.60 -34.46 14.44
CA GLN A 279 -29.88 -33.18 15.08
C GLN A 279 -29.63 -32.04 14.10
N GLN A 280 -30.42 -30.98 14.24
CA GLN A 280 -30.18 -29.74 13.51
C GLN A 280 -28.88 -29.08 14.00
N ALA A 281 -28.19 -28.44 13.08
CA ALA A 281 -27.01 -27.63 13.34
C ALA A 281 -27.30 -26.17 13.00
N THR A 282 -26.67 -25.25 13.72
CA THR A 282 -26.67 -23.83 13.33
C THR A 282 -25.72 -23.64 12.16
N VAL A 283 -26.25 -23.16 11.06
CA VAL A 283 -25.51 -22.81 9.84
C VAL A 283 -25.59 -21.30 9.64
N GLY A 284 -24.56 -20.74 9.00
CA GLY A 284 -24.57 -19.36 8.54
C GLY A 284 -23.19 -18.86 8.18
N VAL A 285 -23.04 -17.54 8.13
CA VAL A 285 -21.85 -16.86 7.61
C VAL A 285 -21.16 -16.11 8.73
N ILE A 286 -19.93 -16.51 9.05
CA ILE A 286 -19.11 -15.89 10.09
C ILE A 286 -17.80 -15.34 9.50
N TYR A 287 -17.33 -14.20 10.02
CA TYR A 287 -16.08 -13.62 9.56
C TYR A 287 -14.86 -14.26 10.23
N MET A 288 -14.03 -14.93 9.44
CA MET A 288 -12.81 -15.61 9.89
C MET A 288 -11.54 -14.89 9.44
N LEU A 289 -10.59 -14.78 10.36
CA LEU A 289 -9.27 -14.16 10.17
C LEU A 289 -8.17 -15.22 10.19
N LYS A 290 -7.19 -15.06 9.31
CA LYS A 290 -5.94 -15.83 9.36
C LYS A 290 -4.91 -15.07 10.18
N LEU A 291 -4.37 -15.71 11.22
CA LEU A 291 -3.34 -15.10 12.06
C LEU A 291 -1.95 -15.25 11.43
N SER A 292 -1.02 -14.38 11.84
CA SER A 292 0.39 -14.44 11.42
C SER A 292 1.16 -15.66 11.96
N HIS A 293 0.53 -16.48 12.81
CA HIS A 293 1.12 -17.69 13.37
C HIS A 293 0.93 -18.83 12.36
N MET A 294 1.91 -18.96 11.49
CA MET A 294 1.95 -19.96 10.42
C MET A 294 2.68 -21.21 10.90
N VAL A 295 2.32 -22.38 10.37
CA VAL A 295 3.06 -23.62 10.66
C VAL A 295 4.48 -23.64 10.07
N ASP A 296 4.69 -22.87 9.00
CA ASP A 296 5.96 -22.78 8.27
C ASP A 296 6.97 -21.80 8.91
N ASP A 297 6.61 -21.08 9.99
CA ASP A 297 7.45 -20.12 10.72
C ASP A 297 8.03 -20.74 12.01
#